data_AF-A0A671QQ89-F1
#
_entry.id   AF-A0A671QQ89-F1
#
_cell.length_a   1.000
_cell.length_b   1.000
_cell.length_c   1.000
_cell.angle_alpha   90.00
_cell.angle_beta   90.00
_cell.angle_gamma   90.00
#
_symmetry.space_group_name_H-M   'P 1'
#
loop_
_entity.id
_entity.type
_entity.pdbx_description
1 polymer ?
#
loop_
_entity_poly.entity_id
_entity_poly.type
_entity_poly.pdbx_seq_one_letter_code
_entity_poly.pdbx_strand_id
1 'polypeptide(L)'
;MQDDTNCDLSSLQSHLFDTYIKHFIFTGVRTGRCVNYNDTVKTCEVLSWCPLEKIVEPPNPPLLADAENFTVLIKNNIHGWEKKRNILINSSYLTQCVFSRKTDPDCPIFRLKDIVEKAEEDFQTMAVHIWWDCNLDMPQSWRVPRYTFRRLDNKDPENNVGPWYNFRFAKYYKDIDGTETKTLIKVYGIRFDVLVFGQAGKFNIIPTLLNISAGLALLGLVRMSFTHWNTIISKIRFRTEFGHPCKVYRGPLVGVDKHCGNACIQ
;
A
#
# COMPACT_ATOMS: atom_id res chain seq x y z
N MET A 1 -1.10 42.19 -42.64
CA MET A 1 -2.57 42.22 -42.56
C MET A 1 -3.09 40.79 -42.52
N GLN A 2 -3.08 40.22 -41.33
CA GLN A 2 -3.95 39.13 -40.90
C GLN A 2 -4.01 39.31 -39.39
N ASP A 3 -5.19 39.66 -38.90
CA ASP A 3 -5.47 40.07 -37.53
C ASP A 3 -5.77 38.80 -36.74
N ASP A 4 -4.80 38.29 -35.99
CA ASP A 4 -4.88 37.01 -35.25
C ASP A 4 -5.66 37.16 -33.92
N THR A 5 -6.70 37.97 -33.91
CA THR A 5 -7.64 38.12 -32.78
C THR A 5 -8.80 37.11 -32.81
N ASN A 6 -8.80 36.17 -33.76
CA ASN A 6 -9.86 35.18 -33.91
C ASN A 6 -9.36 33.77 -33.58
N CYS A 7 -9.69 33.28 -32.39
CA CYS A 7 -9.33 31.95 -31.93
C CYS A 7 -10.31 30.90 -32.46
N ASP A 8 -9.83 30.04 -33.35
CA ASP A 8 -10.51 28.84 -33.84
C ASP A 8 -10.50 27.76 -32.72
N LEU A 9 -11.67 27.40 -32.20
CA LEU A 9 -11.83 26.61 -30.97
C LEU A 9 -12.24 25.17 -31.29
N SER A 10 -11.31 24.20 -31.13
CA SER A 10 -11.48 22.75 -31.41
C SER A 10 -11.32 21.79 -30.17
N SER A 11 -12.10 21.86 -29.07
CA SER A 11 -12.76 20.67 -28.43
C SER A 11 -13.88 21.00 -27.43
N LEU A 12 -15.13 20.55 -27.65
CA LEU A 12 -16.19 20.34 -26.62
C LEU A 12 -17.38 19.58 -27.27
N GLN A 13 -17.38 18.24 -27.15
CA GLN A 13 -18.49 17.41 -27.60
C GLN A 13 -19.40 17.06 -26.41
N SER A 14 -20.64 17.54 -26.50
CA SER A 14 -21.69 17.45 -25.48
C SER A 14 -22.52 16.18 -25.63
N HIS A 15 -21.95 15.00 -25.40
CA HIS A 15 -22.73 13.78 -25.20
C HIS A 15 -21.93 12.79 -24.34
N LEU A 16 -22.18 12.82 -23.03
CA LEU A 16 -22.06 11.72 -22.06
C LEU A 16 -22.46 12.30 -20.69
N PHE A 17 -23.74 12.64 -20.56
CA PHE A 17 -24.40 12.85 -19.27
C PHE A 17 -25.05 11.52 -18.88
N ASP A 18 -24.27 10.60 -18.32
CA ASP A 18 -24.73 9.81 -17.18
C ASP A 18 -23.58 9.08 -16.48
N THR A 19 -23.62 9.08 -15.15
CA THR A 19 -22.67 8.48 -14.19
C THR A 19 -21.21 8.97 -14.24
N TYR A 20 -20.88 9.90 -13.32
CA TYR A 20 -19.59 10.28 -12.71
C TYR A 20 -19.50 11.81 -12.54
N ILE A 21 -20.23 12.34 -11.55
CA ILE A 21 -20.10 13.73 -11.10
C ILE A 21 -18.74 13.91 -10.42
N LYS A 22 -17.78 14.53 -11.13
CA LYS A 22 -16.81 15.56 -10.69
C LYS A 22 -15.47 15.45 -11.42
N HIS A 23 -15.47 15.86 -12.68
CA HIS A 23 -14.39 16.71 -13.16
C HIS A 23 -15.02 17.84 -13.95
N PHE A 24 -15.58 18.83 -13.23
CA PHE A 24 -15.71 20.16 -13.80
C PHE A 24 -14.27 20.64 -14.03
N ILE A 25 -13.69 20.30 -15.18
CA ILE A 25 -12.46 20.94 -15.62
C ILE A 25 -12.90 22.38 -15.88
N PHE A 26 -12.72 23.25 -14.89
CA PHE A 26 -12.81 24.68 -15.12
C PHE A 26 -11.65 25.01 -16.06
N THR A 27 -11.91 24.87 -17.36
CA THR A 27 -10.96 25.14 -18.43
C THR A 27 -10.71 26.64 -18.59
N GLY A 28 -11.43 27.50 -17.87
CA GLY A 28 -11.30 28.96 -17.90
C GLY A 28 -12.50 29.66 -17.26
N VAL A 29 -12.49 31.00 -17.28
CA VAL A 29 -13.60 31.83 -16.80
C VAL A 29 -14.57 32.10 -17.95
N ARG A 30 -15.87 31.81 -17.78
CA ARG A 30 -16.87 32.04 -18.85
C ARG A 30 -17.05 33.53 -19.15
N THR A 31 -17.01 33.91 -20.42
CA THR A 31 -17.21 35.31 -20.86
C THR A 31 -18.69 35.68 -20.94
N GLY A 32 -19.59 34.69 -20.97
CA GLY A 32 -21.03 34.85 -21.16
C GLY A 32 -21.49 34.78 -22.62
N ARG A 33 -20.56 34.61 -23.58
CA ARG A 33 -20.89 34.43 -25.00
C ARG A 33 -20.99 32.95 -25.37
N CYS A 34 -21.83 32.64 -26.35
CA CYS A 34 -21.98 31.31 -26.95
C CYS A 34 -21.37 31.34 -28.35
N VAL A 35 -20.30 30.57 -28.57
CA VAL A 35 -19.52 30.54 -29.82
C VAL A 35 -19.64 29.17 -30.48
N ASN A 36 -19.49 29.12 -31.81
CA ASN A 36 -19.49 27.86 -32.53
C ASN A 36 -18.18 27.11 -32.20
N TYR A 37 -18.33 25.85 -31.77
CA TYR A 37 -17.25 24.93 -31.47
C TYR A 37 -16.85 24.12 -32.72
N ASN A 38 -17.86 23.68 -33.47
CA ASN A 38 -17.74 23.06 -34.78
C ASN A 38 -18.99 23.46 -35.58
N ASP A 39 -19.09 23.08 -36.86
CA ASP A 39 -20.26 23.39 -37.70
C ASP A 39 -21.61 22.95 -37.07
N THR A 40 -21.56 21.93 -36.20
CA THR A 40 -22.73 21.30 -35.59
C THR A 40 -22.94 21.62 -34.11
N VAL A 41 -21.95 22.18 -33.40
CA VAL A 41 -21.99 22.32 -31.93
C VAL A 41 -21.59 23.74 -31.52
N LYS A 42 -22.29 24.31 -30.55
CA LYS A 42 -21.94 25.59 -29.91
C LYS A 42 -21.59 25.39 -28.45
N THR A 43 -20.66 26.19 -27.94
CA THR A 43 -20.15 26.09 -26.57
C THR A 43 -20.00 27.47 -25.93
N CYS A 44 -19.96 27.51 -24.59
CA CYS A 44 -19.66 28.75 -23.89
C CYS A 44 -18.20 29.17 -24.15
N GLU A 45 -18.01 30.41 -24.55
CA GLU A 45 -16.68 31.01 -24.65
C GLU A 45 -16.07 31.20 -23.25
N VAL A 46 -14.77 30.92 -23.15
CA VAL A 46 -14.01 30.99 -21.90
C VAL A 46 -12.73 31.80 -22.09
N LEU A 47 -12.39 32.62 -21.10
CA LEU A 47 -11.09 33.24 -20.95
C LEU A 47 -10.13 32.21 -20.35
N SER A 48 -9.17 31.77 -21.16
CA SER A 48 -8.16 30.78 -20.77
C SER A 48 -6.92 30.84 -21.68
N TRP A 49 -5.99 29.92 -21.43
CA TRP A 49 -4.93 29.59 -22.37
C TRP A 49 -5.51 28.81 -23.55
N CYS A 50 -5.45 29.41 -24.73
CA CYS A 50 -5.96 28.85 -25.96
C CYS A 50 -4.82 28.36 -26.88
N PRO A 51 -5.04 27.28 -27.65
CA PRO A 51 -6.23 26.42 -27.66
C PRO A 51 -6.30 25.51 -26.42
N LEU A 52 -7.52 25.05 -26.08
CA LEU A 52 -7.73 24.11 -24.98
C LEU A 52 -7.17 22.72 -25.30
N GLU A 53 -6.82 21.96 -24.25
CA GLU A 53 -6.42 20.56 -24.37
C GLU A 53 -7.55 19.74 -24.99
N LYS A 54 -7.25 19.03 -26.08
CA LYS A 54 -8.22 18.11 -26.70
C LYS A 54 -8.50 16.94 -25.76
N ILE A 55 -9.78 16.61 -25.59
CA ILE A 55 -10.22 15.44 -24.83
C ILE A 55 -10.01 14.21 -25.73
N VAL A 56 -8.82 13.60 -25.64
CA VAL A 56 -8.47 12.37 -26.33
C VAL A 56 -7.94 11.34 -25.35
N GLU A 57 -8.16 10.07 -25.64
CA GLU A 57 -7.55 8.97 -24.90
C GLU A 57 -6.03 8.94 -25.11
N PRO A 58 -5.26 8.49 -24.11
CA PRO A 58 -3.82 8.35 -24.28
C PRO A 58 -3.50 7.34 -25.39
N PRO A 59 -2.42 7.54 -26.17
CA PRO A 59 -2.02 6.59 -27.21
C PRO A 59 -1.77 5.19 -26.65
N ASN A 60 -2.21 4.16 -27.38
CA ASN A 60 -1.91 2.76 -27.12
C ASN A 60 -1.31 2.13 -28.40
N PRO A 61 -0.03 1.70 -28.39
CA PRO A 61 0.90 1.62 -27.26
C PRO A 61 1.37 2.99 -26.74
N PRO A 62 1.89 3.07 -25.49
CA PRO A 62 2.38 4.32 -24.93
C PRO A 62 3.56 4.86 -25.76
N LEU A 63 3.62 6.20 -25.90
CA LEU A 63 4.68 6.90 -26.64
C LEU A 63 6.10 6.57 -26.14
N LEU A 64 6.23 6.21 -24.86
CA LEU A 64 7.48 5.85 -24.19
C LEU A 64 7.49 4.37 -23.80
N ALA A 65 7.11 3.48 -24.72
CA ALA A 65 7.19 2.03 -24.49
C ALA A 65 8.62 1.56 -24.15
N ASP A 66 9.65 2.21 -24.70
CA ASP A 66 11.05 1.91 -24.39
C ASP A 66 11.44 2.17 -22.92
N ALA A 67 10.59 2.88 -22.17
CA ALA A 67 10.82 3.13 -20.74
C ALA A 67 10.86 1.84 -19.92
N GLU A 68 10.28 0.73 -20.40
CA GLU A 68 10.42 -0.59 -19.76
C GLU A 68 11.88 -1.00 -19.56
N ASN A 69 12.75 -0.63 -20.51
CA ASN A 69 14.17 -0.96 -20.51
C ASN A 69 15.04 0.05 -19.75
N PHE A 70 14.44 1.11 -19.19
CA PHE A 70 15.18 2.06 -18.38
C PHE A 70 15.67 1.40 -17.09
N THR A 71 16.81 1.90 -16.60
CA THR A 71 17.42 1.45 -15.36
C THR A 71 17.44 2.58 -14.34
N VAL A 72 17.09 2.27 -13.10
CA VAL A 72 17.14 3.20 -11.97
C VAL A 72 18.21 2.75 -10.98
N LEU A 73 19.15 3.63 -10.67
CA LEU A 73 20.13 3.43 -9.61
C LEU A 73 19.58 3.97 -8.29
N ILE A 74 19.33 3.10 -7.32
CA ILE A 74 18.84 3.49 -6.00
C ILE A 74 20.02 3.59 -5.03
N LYS A 75 20.42 4.81 -4.68
CA LYS A 75 21.44 5.07 -3.65
C LYS A 75 20.77 5.24 -2.29
N ASN A 76 20.94 4.28 -1.40
CA ASN A 76 20.37 4.32 -0.07
C ASN A 76 21.45 4.28 1.01
N ASN A 77 21.43 5.30 1.88
CA ASN A 77 22.31 5.42 3.03
C ASN A 77 21.44 5.38 4.29
N ILE A 78 21.71 4.44 5.18
CA ILE A 78 21.05 4.37 6.48
C ILE A 78 21.95 4.96 7.57
N HIS A 79 21.34 5.75 8.45
CA HIS A 79 21.99 6.28 9.63
C HIS A 79 21.21 5.85 10.86
N GLY A 80 21.88 5.10 11.71
CA GLY A 80 21.42 4.76 13.06
C GLY A 80 22.66 4.48 13.90
N TRP A 81 22.77 3.26 14.39
CA TRP A 81 23.88 2.74 15.18
C TRP A 81 25.22 2.79 14.43
N GLU A 82 25.20 2.47 13.13
CA GLU A 82 26.36 2.59 12.25
C GLU A 82 25.90 3.12 10.89
N LYS A 83 26.76 3.88 10.21
CA LYS A 83 26.50 4.36 8.85
C LYS A 83 26.77 3.23 7.87
N LYS A 84 25.74 2.78 7.14
CA LYS A 84 25.89 1.77 6.08
C LYS A 84 25.18 2.22 4.81
N ARG A 85 25.70 1.77 3.67
CA ARG A 85 25.16 2.03 2.33
C ARG A 85 24.78 0.71 1.67
N ASN A 86 23.81 0.73 0.76
CA ASN A 86 23.48 -0.44 -0.06
C ASN A 86 24.50 -0.73 -1.16
N ILE A 87 25.42 0.19 -1.43
CA ILE A 87 26.37 0.09 -2.55
C ILE A 87 27.71 -0.48 -2.07
N LEU A 88 28.14 -1.57 -2.71
CA LEU A 88 29.51 -2.08 -2.64
C LEU A 88 30.44 -1.17 -3.48
N ILE A 89 31.62 -0.85 -2.97
CA ILE A 89 32.48 0.27 -3.41
C ILE A 89 33.06 0.11 -4.84
N ASN A 90 32.85 -1.03 -5.52
CA ASN A 90 33.51 -1.30 -6.79
C ASN A 90 32.83 -0.60 -7.98
N SER A 91 33.54 0.38 -8.58
CA SER A 91 33.04 1.15 -9.72
C SER A 91 32.87 0.33 -10.99
N SER A 92 33.70 -0.69 -11.24
CA SER A 92 33.56 -1.51 -12.45
C SER A 92 32.30 -2.37 -12.40
N TYR A 93 31.98 -2.93 -11.23
CA TYR A 93 30.75 -3.69 -10.99
C TYR A 93 29.49 -2.86 -11.29
N LEU A 94 29.44 -1.60 -10.83
CA LEU A 94 28.28 -0.72 -11.04
C LEU A 94 28.03 -0.34 -12.50
N THR A 95 29.01 -0.50 -13.40
CA THR A 95 28.79 -0.21 -14.83
C THR A 95 28.04 -1.31 -15.57
N GLN A 96 28.09 -2.55 -15.06
CA GLN A 96 27.53 -3.72 -15.74
C GLN A 96 26.41 -4.40 -14.95
N CYS A 97 26.36 -4.20 -13.63
CA CYS A 97 25.41 -4.93 -12.80
C CYS A 97 23.96 -4.48 -13.07
N VAL A 98 23.06 -5.46 -13.04
CA VAL A 98 21.61 -5.24 -12.99
C VAL A 98 21.06 -6.17 -11.90
N PHE A 99 20.17 -5.64 -11.06
CA PHE A 99 19.64 -6.34 -9.90
C PHE A 99 18.88 -7.61 -10.31
N SER A 100 19.36 -8.72 -9.79
CA SER A 100 18.72 -10.02 -9.95
C SER A 100 18.75 -10.75 -8.61
N ARG A 101 17.58 -11.23 -8.17
CA ARG A 101 17.46 -11.89 -6.86
C ARG A 101 18.30 -13.17 -6.76
N LYS A 102 18.64 -13.79 -7.89
CA LYS A 102 19.39 -15.05 -7.96
C LYS A 102 20.87 -14.84 -8.28
N THR A 103 21.19 -13.97 -9.23
CA THR A 103 22.56 -13.81 -9.73
C THR A 103 23.30 -12.68 -9.02
N ASP A 104 22.64 -11.52 -8.84
CA ASP A 104 23.27 -10.27 -8.39
C ASP A 104 22.37 -9.51 -7.38
N PRO A 105 22.20 -10.05 -6.16
CA PRO A 105 21.31 -9.45 -5.15
C PRO A 105 21.84 -8.14 -4.58
N ASP A 106 23.15 -7.89 -4.66
CA ASP A 106 23.79 -6.69 -4.13
C ASP A 106 23.84 -5.53 -5.14
N CYS A 107 23.34 -5.72 -6.36
CA CYS A 107 23.33 -4.64 -7.36
C CYS A 107 22.23 -3.60 -7.05
N PRO A 108 22.55 -2.30 -6.97
CA PRO A 108 21.58 -1.24 -6.69
C PRO A 108 20.88 -0.68 -7.95
N ILE A 109 21.11 -1.28 -9.12
CA ILE A 109 20.57 -0.83 -10.42
C ILE A 109 19.42 -1.75 -10.81
N PHE A 110 18.22 -1.20 -10.94
CA PHE A 110 17.00 -1.97 -11.23
C PHE A 110 16.47 -1.59 -12.61
N ARG A 111 16.10 -2.59 -13.42
CA ARG A 111 15.35 -2.35 -14.65
C ARG A 111 13.87 -2.14 -14.32
N LEU A 112 13.21 -1.17 -14.94
CA LEU A 112 11.81 -0.84 -14.62
C LEU A 112 10.87 -2.02 -14.92
N LYS A 113 11.07 -2.70 -16.05
CA LYS A 113 10.36 -3.95 -16.38
C LYS A 113 10.43 -4.98 -15.26
N ASP A 114 11.63 -5.26 -14.74
CA ASP A 114 11.83 -6.25 -13.70
C ASP A 114 11.13 -5.87 -12.38
N ILE A 115 11.00 -4.58 -12.07
CA ILE A 115 10.26 -4.11 -10.88
C ILE A 115 8.79 -4.44 -11.02
N VAL A 116 8.21 -4.13 -12.19
CA VAL A 116 6.80 -4.33 -12.51
C VAL A 116 6.46 -5.83 -12.59
N GLU A 117 7.28 -6.62 -13.30
CA GLU A 117 7.13 -8.08 -13.37
C GLU A 117 7.22 -8.76 -12.01
N LYS A 118 8.16 -8.34 -11.14
CA LYS A 118 8.30 -8.88 -9.78
C LYS A 118 7.17 -8.46 -8.85
N ALA A 119 6.45 -7.39 -9.17
CA ALA A 119 5.25 -6.98 -8.46
C ALA A 119 3.99 -7.72 -8.95
N GLU A 120 4.09 -8.53 -10.02
CA GLU A 120 2.99 -9.25 -10.67
C GLU A 120 1.84 -8.33 -11.15
N GLU A 121 2.18 -7.11 -11.57
CA GLU A 121 1.21 -6.06 -11.91
C GLU A 121 1.56 -5.37 -13.23
N ASP A 122 0.64 -4.56 -13.76
CA ASP A 122 0.85 -3.70 -14.92
C ASP A 122 1.43 -2.33 -14.51
N PHE A 123 2.04 -1.60 -15.47
CA PHE A 123 2.80 -0.35 -15.25
C PHE A 123 1.95 0.77 -14.60
N GLN A 124 1.83 0.76 -13.27
CA GLN A 124 1.04 1.69 -12.43
C GLN A 124 1.85 2.22 -11.23
N THR A 125 1.22 2.76 -10.18
CA THR A 125 1.94 3.31 -9.02
C THR A 125 2.61 2.19 -8.21
N MET A 126 3.94 2.17 -8.18
CA MET A 126 4.75 1.10 -7.58
C MET A 126 5.49 1.59 -6.34
N ALA A 127 5.63 0.69 -5.36
CA ALA A 127 6.52 0.84 -4.22
C ALA A 127 7.72 -0.11 -4.32
N VAL A 128 8.89 0.44 -4.03
CA VAL A 128 10.13 -0.30 -3.81
C VAL A 128 10.43 -0.25 -2.32
N HIS A 129 10.21 -1.35 -1.61
CA HIS A 129 10.55 -1.44 -0.20
C HIS A 129 11.99 -1.93 -0.05
N ILE A 130 12.75 -1.25 0.80
CA ILE A 130 14.12 -1.58 1.18
C ILE A 130 14.12 -1.88 2.67
N TRP A 131 14.31 -3.16 3.01
CA TRP A 131 14.34 -3.62 4.40
C TRP A 131 15.77 -3.76 4.90
N TRP A 132 16.05 -3.15 6.05
CA TRP A 132 17.32 -3.21 6.76
C TRP A 132 17.13 -3.85 8.14
N ASP A 133 16.80 -5.13 8.15
CA ASP A 133 16.68 -5.89 9.40
C ASP A 133 18.04 -6.44 9.81
N CYS A 134 18.62 -5.82 10.82
CA CYS A 134 20.00 -6.04 11.21
C CYS A 134 20.09 -6.58 12.64
N ASN A 135 20.64 -7.78 12.79
CA ASN A 135 21.21 -8.21 14.06
C ASN A 135 22.62 -7.61 14.20
N LEU A 136 22.79 -6.67 15.14
CA LEU A 136 24.04 -5.97 15.42
C LEU A 136 25.05 -6.85 16.18
N ASP A 137 24.64 -8.01 16.69
CA ASP A 137 25.55 -9.00 17.26
C ASP A 137 26.26 -9.83 16.18
N MET A 138 25.74 -9.80 14.94
CA MET A 138 26.31 -10.49 13.79
C MET A 138 27.32 -9.62 13.01
N PRO A 139 28.21 -10.23 12.21
CA PRO A 139 29.18 -9.50 11.40
C PRO A 139 28.55 -8.46 10.46
N GLN A 140 29.30 -7.41 10.16
CA GLN A 140 28.85 -6.33 9.28
C GLN A 140 28.46 -6.81 7.87
N SER A 141 29.09 -7.88 7.37
CA SER A 141 28.82 -8.44 6.05
C SER A 141 27.37 -8.92 5.89
N TRP A 142 26.72 -9.40 6.96
CA TRP A 142 25.36 -9.96 6.89
C TRP A 142 24.26 -8.91 6.93
N ARG A 143 24.61 -7.65 7.19
CA ARG A 143 23.66 -6.53 7.27
C ARG A 143 23.35 -6.00 5.87
N VAL A 144 22.71 -6.79 5.02
CA VAL A 144 22.39 -6.43 3.63
C VAL A 144 20.94 -5.96 3.49
N PRO A 145 20.65 -5.02 2.57
CA PRO A 145 19.27 -4.63 2.29
C PRO A 145 18.52 -5.76 1.60
N ARG A 146 17.23 -5.88 1.89
CA ARG A 146 16.32 -6.77 1.17
C ARG A 146 15.31 -5.95 0.40
N TYR A 147 15.24 -6.19 -0.91
CA TYR A 147 14.34 -5.48 -1.82
C TYR A 147 13.06 -6.27 -2.04
N THR A 148 11.91 -5.60 -1.90
CA THR A 148 10.60 -6.14 -2.28
C THR A 148 9.81 -5.10 -3.05
N PHE A 149 9.01 -5.53 -4.02
CA PHE A 149 8.26 -4.66 -4.93
C PHE A 149 6.77 -4.91 -4.73
N ARG A 150 5.97 -3.84 -4.73
CA ARG A 150 4.52 -3.95 -4.53
C ARG A 150 3.81 -2.78 -5.20
N ARG A 151 2.63 -3.01 -5.77
CA ARG A 151 1.73 -1.95 -6.24
C ARG A 151 1.06 -1.22 -5.05
N LEU A 152 0.94 0.10 -5.13
CA LEU A 152 0.38 0.93 -4.05
C LEU A 152 -1.08 1.36 -4.28
N ASP A 153 -1.52 1.48 -5.53
CA ASP A 153 -2.85 1.94 -5.87
C ASP A 153 -3.92 0.85 -5.69
N ASN A 154 -5.17 1.28 -5.50
CA ASN A 154 -6.29 0.38 -5.30
C ASN A 154 -6.71 -0.25 -6.64
N LYS A 155 -6.73 -1.59 -6.69
CA LYS A 155 -7.13 -2.36 -7.87
C LYS A 155 -8.64 -2.43 -8.07
N ASP A 156 -9.42 -2.01 -7.07
CA ASP A 156 -10.88 -2.08 -7.10
C ASP A 156 -11.46 -1.16 -8.19
N PRO A 157 -12.00 -1.72 -9.30
CA PRO A 157 -12.53 -0.93 -10.40
C PRO A 157 -13.79 -0.14 -10.01
N GLU A 158 -14.51 -0.55 -8.97
CA GLU A 158 -15.74 0.11 -8.52
C GLU A 158 -15.44 1.34 -7.64
N ASN A 159 -14.31 1.32 -6.94
CA ASN A 159 -13.88 2.37 -6.02
C ASN A 159 -12.74 3.25 -6.56
N ASN A 160 -12.30 3.05 -7.81
CA ASN A 160 -11.18 3.78 -8.39
C ASN A 160 -11.65 4.99 -9.23
N VAL A 161 -11.62 6.18 -8.63
CA VAL A 161 -11.83 7.46 -9.33
C VAL A 161 -10.52 7.87 -10.00
N GLY A 162 -10.18 7.21 -11.10
CA GLY A 162 -8.99 7.52 -11.91
C GLY A 162 -7.98 6.37 -11.97
N PRO A 163 -8.12 5.43 -12.93
CA PRO A 163 -7.30 4.22 -12.99
C PRO A 163 -5.80 4.45 -13.29
N TRP A 164 -5.39 5.69 -13.60
CA TRP A 164 -4.05 6.00 -14.07
C TRP A 164 -3.44 7.19 -13.32
N TYR A 165 -2.15 7.07 -12.97
CA TYR A 165 -1.38 8.21 -12.47
C TYR A 165 -1.06 9.18 -13.61
N ASN A 166 -1.65 10.38 -13.54
CA ASN A 166 -1.42 11.43 -14.52
C ASN A 166 -1.31 12.81 -13.85
N PHE A 167 -0.52 13.70 -14.45
CA PHE A 167 -0.43 15.08 -14.02
C PHE A 167 -0.20 16.01 -15.21
N ARG A 168 -0.53 17.28 -15.04
CA ARG A 168 -0.34 18.32 -16.05
C ARG A 168 0.78 19.26 -15.62
N PHE A 169 1.67 19.58 -16.54
CA PHE A 169 2.65 20.64 -16.36
C PHE A 169 2.74 21.49 -17.62
N ALA A 170 3.23 22.72 -17.49
CA ALA A 170 3.36 23.64 -18.62
C ALA A 170 4.81 24.12 -18.75
N LYS A 171 5.27 24.27 -19.99
CA LYS A 171 6.48 24.99 -20.33
C LYS A 171 6.08 26.36 -20.86
N TYR A 172 6.61 27.42 -20.28
CA TYR A 172 6.29 28.80 -20.64
C TYR A 172 7.40 29.38 -21.50
N TYR A 173 7.01 30.16 -22.49
CA TYR A 173 7.86 30.81 -23.46
C TYR A 173 7.40 32.26 -23.63
N LYS A 174 8.30 33.12 -24.08
CA LYS A 174 8.00 34.51 -24.38
C LYS A 174 8.45 34.81 -25.80
N ASP A 175 7.54 35.32 -26.60
CA ASP A 175 7.82 35.69 -27.99
C ASP A 175 8.59 37.02 -28.08
N ILE A 176 9.10 37.34 -29.27
CA ILE A 176 9.83 38.56 -29.58
C ILE A 176 8.97 39.80 -29.26
N ASP A 177 7.67 39.72 -29.52
CA ASP A 177 6.69 40.78 -29.25
C ASP A 177 6.33 40.90 -27.75
N GLY A 178 6.91 40.06 -26.90
CA GLY A 178 6.69 40.05 -25.46
C GLY A 178 5.45 39.28 -25.00
N THR A 179 4.70 38.69 -25.94
CA THR A 179 3.54 37.82 -25.66
C THR A 179 3.98 36.51 -25.02
N GLU A 180 3.32 36.11 -23.94
CA GLU A 180 3.58 34.82 -23.28
C GLU A 180 2.83 33.69 -23.99
N THR A 181 3.54 32.62 -24.31
CA THR A 181 2.99 31.39 -24.87
C THR A 181 3.34 30.21 -23.98
N LYS A 182 2.55 29.14 -24.02
CA LYS A 182 2.83 27.93 -23.24
C LYS A 182 2.56 26.65 -24.01
N THR A 183 3.34 25.62 -23.70
CA THR A 183 3.05 24.24 -24.07
C THR A 183 2.54 23.50 -22.84
N LEU A 184 1.26 23.14 -22.84
CA LEU A 184 0.65 22.29 -21.81
C LEU A 184 0.90 20.82 -22.14
N ILE A 185 1.44 20.06 -21.20
CA ILE A 185 1.75 18.65 -21.36
C ILE A 185 1.02 17.88 -20.25
N LYS A 186 0.18 16.93 -20.65
CA LYS A 186 -0.41 15.95 -19.75
C LYS A 186 0.42 14.67 -19.82
N VAL A 187 0.99 14.27 -18.70
CA VAL A 187 1.86 13.10 -18.59
C VAL A 187 1.09 11.97 -17.96
N TYR A 188 1.25 10.80 -18.55
CA TYR A 188 0.90 9.52 -17.97
C TYR A 188 2.20 8.79 -17.68
N GLY A 189 2.29 8.17 -16.51
CA GLY A 189 3.50 7.45 -16.15
C GLY A 189 3.37 6.74 -14.83
N ILE A 190 4.46 6.11 -14.44
CA ILE A 190 4.57 5.42 -13.17
C ILE A 190 5.24 6.31 -12.15
N ARG A 191 4.66 6.32 -10.96
CA ARG A 191 5.32 6.81 -9.76
C ARG A 191 5.94 5.65 -9.00
N PHE A 192 7.26 5.75 -8.76
CA PHE A 192 7.99 4.82 -7.90
C PHE A 192 8.25 5.45 -6.54
N ASP A 193 7.67 4.88 -5.49
CA ASP A 193 7.91 5.31 -4.12
C ASP A 193 8.93 4.37 -3.47
N VAL A 194 10.12 4.89 -3.15
CA VAL A 194 11.17 4.13 -2.46
C VAL A 194 10.96 4.27 -0.96
N LEU A 195 10.47 3.20 -0.33
CA LEU A 195 10.18 3.15 1.09
C LEU A 195 11.26 2.36 1.82
N VAL A 196 11.88 2.96 2.82
CA VAL A 196 13.00 2.35 3.55
C VAL A 196 12.55 2.04 4.97
N PHE A 197 12.67 0.78 5.34
CA PHE A 197 12.33 0.26 6.65
C PHE A 197 13.55 -0.45 7.25
N GLY A 198 13.61 -0.53 8.56
CA GLY A 198 14.65 -1.32 9.21
C GLY A 198 14.49 -1.38 10.70
N GLN A 199 14.80 -2.54 11.24
CA GLN A 199 14.91 -2.77 12.68
C GLN A 199 16.31 -3.26 13.01
N ALA A 200 16.93 -2.66 14.03
CA ALA A 200 18.23 -3.08 14.52
C ALA A 200 18.10 -3.62 15.94
N GLY A 201 18.59 -4.83 16.17
CA GLY A 201 18.66 -5.45 17.49
C GLY A 201 20.11 -5.66 17.91
N LYS A 202 20.44 -5.35 19.16
CA LYS A 202 21.74 -5.67 19.77
C LYS A 202 21.50 -6.28 21.14
N PHE A 203 22.31 -7.25 21.54
CA PHE A 203 22.26 -7.79 22.88
C PHE A 203 22.42 -6.68 23.94
N ASN A 204 21.52 -6.68 24.91
CA ASN A 204 21.56 -5.80 26.07
C ASN A 204 21.09 -6.58 27.30
N ILE A 205 21.88 -6.55 28.36
CA ILE A 205 21.61 -7.29 29.60
C ILE A 205 20.32 -6.83 30.30
N ILE A 206 19.94 -5.56 30.19
CA ILE A 206 18.76 -4.99 30.86
C ILE A 206 17.45 -5.65 30.37
N PRO A 207 17.10 -5.62 29.06
CA PRO A 207 15.89 -6.30 28.58
C PRO A 207 15.95 -7.82 28.75
N THR A 208 17.14 -8.42 28.71
CA THR A 208 17.32 -9.85 28.98
C THR A 208 16.91 -10.22 30.41
N LEU A 209 17.40 -9.50 31.42
CA LEU A 209 17.06 -9.76 32.82
C LEU A 209 15.57 -9.51 33.12
N LEU A 210 14.98 -8.47 32.52
CA LEU A 210 13.54 -8.20 32.62
C LEU A 210 12.71 -9.36 32.04
N ASN A 211 13.07 -9.87 30.87
CA ASN A 211 12.37 -11.00 30.25
C ASN A 211 12.54 -12.31 31.02
N ILE A 212 13.72 -12.58 31.59
CA ILE A 212 13.93 -13.74 32.49
C ILE A 212 13.04 -13.61 33.72
N SER A 213 12.97 -12.42 34.32
CA SER A 213 12.17 -12.16 35.52
C SER A 213 10.68 -12.36 35.24
N ALA A 214 10.18 -11.81 34.12
CA ALA A 214 8.80 -12.03 33.67
C ALA A 214 8.51 -13.52 33.39
N GLY A 215 9.45 -14.22 32.74
CA GLY A 215 9.33 -15.66 32.48
C GLY A 215 9.22 -16.49 33.76
N LEU A 216 10.06 -16.21 34.77
CA LEU A 216 10.01 -16.89 36.07
C LEU A 216 8.69 -16.61 36.82
N ALA A 217 8.19 -15.38 36.78
CA ALA A 217 6.90 -15.03 37.37
C ALA A 217 5.74 -15.81 36.72
N LEU A 218 5.74 -15.92 35.38
CA LEU A 218 4.74 -16.71 34.64
C LEU A 218 4.80 -18.20 35.00
N LEU A 219 5.99 -18.79 35.13
CA LEU A 219 6.13 -20.19 35.55
C LEU A 219 5.56 -20.43 36.96
N GLY A 220 5.69 -19.46 37.86
CA GLY A 220 5.06 -19.48 39.18
C GLY A 220 3.53 -19.50 39.11
N LEU A 221 2.93 -18.67 38.25
CA LEU A 221 1.49 -18.66 38.02
C LEU A 221 1.00 -19.99 37.42
N VAL A 222 1.70 -20.53 36.42
CA VAL A 222 1.34 -21.82 35.81
C VAL A 222 1.32 -22.94 36.85
N ARG A 223 2.32 -22.99 37.73
CA ARG A 223 2.36 -23.96 38.84
C ARG A 223 1.15 -23.82 39.76
N MET A 224 0.80 -22.59 40.17
CA MET A 224 -0.35 -22.34 41.03
C MET A 224 -1.69 -22.67 40.36
N SER A 225 -1.85 -22.33 39.08
CA SER A 225 -3.05 -22.68 38.31
C SER A 225 -3.18 -24.20 38.16
N PHE A 226 -2.09 -24.92 37.90
CA PHE A 226 -2.10 -26.37 37.79
C PHE A 226 -2.43 -27.06 39.11
N THR A 227 -1.88 -26.60 40.24
CA THR A 227 -2.22 -27.16 41.56
C THR A 227 -3.67 -26.84 41.95
N HIS A 228 -4.15 -25.64 41.65
CA HIS A 228 -5.54 -25.26 41.87
C HIS A 228 -6.50 -26.11 41.04
N TRP A 229 -6.20 -26.31 39.75
CA TRP A 229 -6.96 -27.19 38.86
C TRP A 229 -7.02 -28.63 39.36
N ASN A 230 -5.87 -29.21 39.72
CA ASN A 230 -5.83 -30.58 40.26
C ASN A 230 -6.60 -30.72 41.58
N THR A 231 -6.61 -29.66 42.41
CA THR A 231 -7.39 -29.61 43.65
C THR A 231 -8.90 -29.54 43.37
N ILE A 232 -9.33 -28.84 42.32
CA ILE A 232 -10.72 -28.80 41.88
C ILE A 232 -11.15 -30.18 41.35
N ILE A 233 -10.34 -30.79 40.47
CA ILE A 233 -10.63 -32.12 39.92
C ILE A 233 -10.69 -33.19 41.01
N SER A 234 -9.78 -33.15 41.99
CA SER A 234 -9.84 -34.08 43.12
C SER A 234 -11.09 -33.87 43.98
N LYS A 235 -11.52 -32.62 44.21
CA LYS A 235 -12.80 -32.31 44.88
C LYS A 235 -14.01 -32.81 44.10
N ILE A 236 -14.03 -32.66 42.77
CA ILE A 236 -15.10 -33.16 41.90
C ILE A 236 -15.14 -34.69 41.95
N ARG A 237 -13.99 -35.37 41.82
CA ARG A 237 -13.90 -36.83 41.91
C ARG A 237 -14.37 -37.37 43.26
N PHE A 238 -14.00 -36.71 44.36
CA PHE A 238 -14.45 -37.09 45.69
C PHE A 238 -15.98 -36.94 45.85
N ARG A 239 -16.56 -35.89 45.24
CA ARG A 239 -18.02 -35.67 45.25
C ARG A 239 -18.79 -36.70 44.43
N THR A 240 -18.21 -37.21 43.35
CA THR A 240 -18.82 -38.28 42.53
C THR A 240 -18.67 -39.68 43.15
N GLU A 241 -17.58 -39.95 43.88
CA GLU A 241 -17.35 -41.26 44.51
C GLU A 241 -18.01 -41.41 45.89
N PHE A 242 -18.17 -40.33 46.65
CA PHE A 242 -18.76 -40.35 48.01
C PHE A 242 -20.05 -39.51 48.15
N GLY A 243 -20.57 -38.95 47.06
CA GLY A 243 -21.91 -38.37 47.03
C GLY A 243 -22.96 -39.45 47.26
N HIS A 244 -23.58 -39.44 48.44
CA HIS A 244 -24.53 -40.45 48.91
C HIS A 244 -25.54 -40.91 47.84
N PRO A 245 -25.82 -42.24 47.70
CA PRO A 245 -26.97 -42.68 46.94
C PRO A 245 -28.24 -42.21 47.66
N CYS A 246 -29.13 -41.52 46.95
CA CYS A 246 -30.49 -41.29 47.41
C CYS A 246 -31.13 -42.65 47.74
N LYS A 247 -31.33 -42.93 49.04
CA LYS A 247 -32.05 -44.14 49.49
C LYS A 247 -33.52 -44.02 49.12
N VAL A 248 -33.93 -44.77 48.10
CA VAL A 248 -35.34 -45.09 47.84
C VAL A 248 -35.76 -46.21 48.79
N TYR A 249 -36.62 -45.93 49.76
CA TYR A 249 -37.27 -46.96 50.59
C TYR A 249 -38.65 -47.30 50.00
N ARG A 250 -38.89 -48.59 49.70
CA ARG A 250 -40.19 -49.15 49.26
C ARG A 250 -40.82 -50.02 50.37
N GLY A 251 -41.88 -49.50 50.99
CA GLY A 251 -43.08 -50.18 51.54
C GLY A 251 -42.99 -50.96 52.87
N PRO A 252 -44.12 -51.20 53.60
CA PRO A 252 -45.52 -51.03 53.17
C PRO A 252 -46.43 -50.14 54.07
N LEU A 253 -47.35 -49.43 53.40
CA LEU A 253 -48.71 -48.99 53.81
C LEU A 253 -48.95 -48.50 55.26
N VAL A 254 -49.06 -47.18 55.46
CA VAL A 254 -50.30 -46.46 55.88
C VAL A 254 -50.10 -44.95 55.62
N GLY A 255 -50.95 -44.36 54.77
CA GLY A 255 -51.45 -42.99 54.94
C GLY A 255 -50.59 -41.79 54.49
N VAL A 256 -51.05 -41.17 53.40
CA VAL A 256 -51.00 -39.73 53.05
C VAL A 256 -49.82 -39.24 52.19
N ASP A 257 -50.19 -38.87 50.96
CA ASP A 257 -49.45 -38.19 49.91
C ASP A 257 -48.62 -36.97 50.36
N LYS A 258 -47.45 -36.79 49.72
CA LYS A 258 -47.14 -35.58 48.94
C LYS A 258 -45.87 -35.75 48.09
N HIS A 259 -46.05 -35.42 46.82
CA HIS A 259 -45.11 -35.41 45.69
C HIS A 259 -43.63 -35.10 45.98
N CYS A 260 -42.75 -35.99 45.52
CA CYS A 260 -41.40 -35.60 45.08
C CYS A 260 -41.36 -35.66 43.54
N GLY A 261 -41.31 -34.49 42.91
CA GLY A 261 -41.11 -34.32 41.49
C GLY A 261 -39.68 -34.71 41.08
N ASN A 262 -39.60 -35.48 40.01
CA ASN A 262 -38.37 -35.87 39.32
C ASN A 262 -37.62 -34.65 38.77
N ALA A 263 -36.29 -34.64 38.93
CA ALA A 263 -35.37 -34.04 37.95
C ALA A 263 -33.94 -34.58 38.16
N CYS A 264 -33.68 -35.81 37.73
CA CYS A 264 -32.33 -36.18 37.28
C CYS A 264 -32.30 -35.90 35.78
N ILE A 265 -31.51 -34.90 35.38
CA ILE A 265 -31.27 -34.52 33.99
C ILE A 265 -30.31 -35.56 33.39
N GLN A 266 -30.67 -36.03 32.19
CA GLN A 266 -29.92 -36.92 31.32
C GLN A 266 -28.74 -36.18 30.67
#